data_AF-A0A1W9R724-F1
#
_entry.id   AF-A0A1W9R724-F1
#
_cell.length_a   1.000
_cell.length_b   1.000
_cell.length_c   1.000
_cell.angle_alpha   90.00
_cell.angle_beta   90.00
_cell.angle_gamma   90.00
#
_symmetry.space_group_name_H-M   'P 1'
#
loop_
_entity.id
_entity.type
_entity.pdbx_description
1 polymer ?
#
loop_
_entity_poly.entity_id
_entity_poly.type
_entity_poly.pdbx_seq_one_letter_code
_entity_poly.pdbx_strand_id
1 'polypeptide(L)'
;QKKKKIKSMQINKFFYRILIPVFLFSIISCSEEDDVNPSDDRDVFIGTWNVSETCIRDSYSVEIVADPSNSTQVLIKNFWLIGYQEKAPYAIVAGNSIIIPKQYICNNNENEVNGTGIFDKNKINLTYTVNDGADLYTCEAEYLKP
;
A
#
# COMPACT_ATOMS: atom_id res chain seq x y z
N GLN A 1 28.01 93.17 -7.31
CA GLN A 1 27.10 92.53 -8.29
C GLN A 1 25.78 92.15 -7.60
N LYS A 2 24.72 91.93 -8.39
CA LYS A 2 23.30 92.13 -8.10
C LYS A 2 22.62 91.10 -7.16
N LYS A 3 21.56 91.59 -6.50
CA LYS A 3 20.50 90.90 -5.73
C LYS A 3 19.88 89.69 -6.45
N LYS A 4 19.41 88.69 -5.68
CA LYS A 4 18.00 88.19 -5.72
C LYS A 4 17.71 87.14 -4.63
N LYS A 5 16.73 87.45 -3.75
CA LYS A 5 15.93 86.51 -2.95
C LYS A 5 14.87 85.87 -3.85
N ILE A 6 14.63 84.55 -3.73
CA ILE A 6 13.41 83.84 -4.17
C ILE A 6 13.17 82.72 -3.13
N LYS A 7 12.30 82.94 -2.13
CA LYS A 7 10.90 82.47 -1.97
C LYS A 7 10.74 80.95 -1.82
N SER A 8 10.08 80.61 -0.71
CA SER A 8 9.64 79.31 -0.22
C SER A 8 8.71 78.56 -1.18
N MET A 9 8.79 77.22 -1.17
CA MET A 9 7.64 76.38 -1.48
C MET A 9 7.75 75.06 -0.71
N GLN A 10 6.94 74.91 0.34
CA GLN A 10 6.63 73.62 0.97
C GLN A 10 5.53 72.98 0.11
N ILE A 11 5.75 71.78 -0.41
CA ILE A 11 4.71 71.00 -1.10
C ILE A 11 4.49 69.73 -0.27
N ASN A 12 3.30 69.66 0.29
CA ASN A 12 2.83 68.61 1.18
C ASN A 12 2.04 67.56 0.38
N LYS A 13 2.26 66.30 0.76
CA LYS A 13 1.37 65.14 0.66
C LYS A 13 0.99 64.60 -0.73
N PHE A 14 1.00 63.26 -0.75
CA PHE A 14 -0.04 62.38 -1.30
C PHE A 14 0.32 61.59 -2.58
N PHE A 15 0.16 60.27 -2.44
CA PHE A 15 0.01 59.23 -3.48
C PHE A 15 1.21 58.75 -4.31
N TYR A 16 1.71 57.55 -3.97
CA TYR A 16 1.66 56.32 -4.82
C TYR A 16 2.24 55.16 -3.95
N ARG A 17 1.49 54.14 -3.48
CA ARG A 17 1.11 52.89 -4.19
C ARG A 17 2.31 52.32 -5.00
N ILE A 18 2.77 51.07 -4.96
CA ILE A 18 2.36 49.73 -4.52
C ILE A 18 3.65 48.87 -4.65
N LEU A 19 3.94 47.95 -3.72
CA LEU A 19 4.40 46.59 -4.12
C LEU A 19 4.15 45.59 -2.99
N ILE A 20 3.48 44.52 -3.39
CA ILE A 20 2.82 43.44 -2.66
C ILE A 20 3.83 42.40 -2.14
N PRO A 21 3.50 41.61 -1.10
CA PRO A 21 3.53 40.16 -1.33
C PRO A 21 2.19 39.50 -1.01
N VAL A 22 1.76 38.69 -1.98
CA VAL A 22 0.57 37.86 -1.98
C VAL A 22 0.77 36.78 -0.94
N PHE A 23 0.03 36.86 0.16
CA PHE A 23 -0.08 35.76 1.10
C PHE A 23 -1.11 34.77 0.54
N LEU A 24 -0.61 33.77 -0.18
CA LEU A 24 -1.38 32.63 -0.66
C LEU A 24 -1.91 31.86 0.55
N PHE A 25 -3.17 32.07 0.89
CA PHE A 25 -3.93 31.15 1.74
C PHE A 25 -4.25 29.91 0.90
N SER A 26 -3.42 28.88 1.02
CA SER A 26 -3.78 27.54 0.58
C SER A 26 -4.88 27.00 1.48
N ILE A 27 -6.07 26.83 0.91
CA ILE A 27 -7.12 26.01 1.49
C ILE A 27 -6.67 24.55 1.49
N ILE A 28 -6.37 24.02 2.68
CA ILE A 28 -6.26 22.58 2.90
C ILE A 28 -7.70 22.07 2.99
N SER A 29 -8.17 21.43 1.91
CA SER A 29 -9.38 20.61 1.93
C SER A 29 -8.95 19.16 1.78
N CYS A 30 -8.61 18.54 2.92
CA CYS A 30 -8.58 17.10 3.02
C CYS A 30 -10.03 16.69 3.33
N SER A 31 -10.71 16.06 2.37
CA SER A 31 -11.99 15.41 2.65
C SER A 31 -11.73 14.28 3.63
N GLU A 32 -12.39 14.32 4.78
CA GLU A 32 -12.55 13.15 5.63
C GLU A 32 -13.42 12.15 4.85
N GLU A 33 -12.77 11.34 4.03
CA GLU A 33 -13.31 10.02 3.76
C GLU A 33 -13.19 9.27 5.09
N ASP A 34 -14.31 8.75 5.60
CA ASP A 34 -14.35 7.85 6.75
C ASP A 34 -13.57 6.57 6.40
N ASP A 35 -12.26 6.69 6.27
CA ASP A 35 -11.33 5.60 6.19
C ASP A 35 -11.25 5.08 7.62
N VAL A 36 -12.02 4.04 7.90
CA VAL A 36 -11.85 3.23 9.11
C VAL A 36 -10.47 2.60 8.97
N ASN A 37 -9.45 3.36 9.35
CA ASN A 37 -8.08 2.94 9.31
C ASN A 37 -8.00 1.69 10.20
N PRO A 38 -7.65 0.53 9.65
CA PRO A 38 -7.67 -0.71 10.43
C PRO A 38 -6.78 -0.53 11.65
N SER A 39 -7.21 -1.05 12.80
CA SER A 39 -6.40 -0.95 14.02
C SER A 39 -5.11 -1.78 13.89
N ASP A 40 -5.10 -2.78 13.02
CA ASP A 40 -3.96 -3.60 12.61
C ASP A 40 -3.99 -3.73 11.07
N ASP A 41 -2.91 -3.33 10.38
CA ASP A 41 -2.81 -3.42 8.91
C ASP A 41 -3.15 -4.82 8.36
N ARG A 42 -3.01 -5.88 9.18
CA ARG A 42 -3.33 -7.26 8.80
C ARG A 42 -4.83 -7.50 8.64
N ASP A 43 -5.67 -6.74 9.34
CA ASP A 43 -7.13 -6.97 9.41
C ASP A 43 -7.79 -6.98 8.03
N VAL A 44 -7.26 -6.19 7.09
CA VAL A 44 -7.80 -6.14 5.72
C VAL A 44 -7.55 -7.43 4.93
N PHE A 45 -6.50 -8.19 5.28
CA PHE A 45 -6.11 -9.45 4.64
C PHE A 45 -6.75 -10.67 5.28
N ILE A 46 -7.08 -10.61 6.58
CA ILE A 46 -7.61 -11.76 7.32
C ILE A 46 -8.97 -12.21 6.74
N GLY A 47 -9.13 -13.52 6.60
CA GLY A 47 -10.36 -14.15 6.17
C GLY A 47 -10.16 -15.23 5.11
N THR A 48 -11.29 -15.67 4.56
CA THR A 48 -11.32 -16.65 3.48
C THR A 48 -11.38 -15.95 2.14
N TRP A 49 -10.61 -16.44 1.17
CA TRP A 49 -10.52 -15.88 -0.17
C TRP A 49 -10.69 -16.98 -1.22
N ASN A 50 -11.38 -16.64 -2.31
CA ASN A 50 -11.46 -17.45 -3.52
C ASN A 50 -10.32 -17.04 -4.46
N VAL A 51 -9.50 -17.99 -4.88
CA VAL A 51 -8.31 -17.77 -5.69
C VAL A 51 -8.56 -18.19 -7.13
N SER A 52 -8.14 -17.35 -8.06
CA SER A 52 -8.01 -17.66 -9.49
C SER A 52 -6.60 -17.31 -9.92
N GLU A 53 -5.86 -18.25 -10.53
CA GLU A 53 -4.46 -18.04 -10.92
C GLU A 53 -4.12 -18.58 -12.31
N THR A 54 -3.07 -18.00 -12.92
CA THR A 54 -2.69 -18.29 -14.31
C THR A 54 -1.85 -19.56 -14.51
N CYS A 55 -1.24 -20.11 -13.46
CA CYS A 55 -0.17 -21.11 -13.59
C CYS A 55 -0.61 -22.57 -13.41
N ILE A 56 -1.53 -22.91 -12.49
CA ILE A 56 -1.67 -24.30 -12.01
C ILE A 56 -3.00 -24.98 -12.28
N ARG A 57 -4.15 -24.28 -12.32
CA ARG A 57 -5.55 -24.74 -12.60
C ARG A 57 -6.54 -24.43 -11.48
N ASP A 58 -7.82 -24.30 -11.88
CA ASP A 58 -9.09 -24.25 -11.13
C ASP A 58 -9.18 -23.28 -9.93
N SER A 59 -10.39 -22.78 -9.67
CA SER A 59 -10.63 -21.91 -8.53
C SER A 59 -10.57 -22.71 -7.23
N TYR A 60 -9.77 -22.25 -6.26
CA TYR A 60 -9.68 -22.84 -4.93
C TYR A 60 -9.86 -21.76 -3.85
N SER A 61 -9.86 -22.17 -2.58
CA SER A 61 -9.98 -21.25 -1.46
C SER A 61 -8.76 -21.31 -0.56
N VAL A 62 -8.39 -20.15 -0.01
CA VAL A 62 -7.34 -19.99 1.00
C VAL A 62 -7.91 -19.33 2.24
N GLU A 63 -7.25 -19.56 3.38
CA GLU A 63 -7.54 -18.85 4.62
C GLU A 63 -6.30 -18.06 5.04
N ILE A 64 -6.43 -16.73 5.13
CA ILE A 64 -5.40 -15.85 5.66
C ILE A 64 -5.70 -15.59 7.13
N VAL A 65 -4.73 -15.88 7.99
CA VAL A 65 -4.84 -15.66 9.45
C VAL A 65 -3.67 -14.82 9.95
N ALA A 66 -3.86 -14.08 11.03
CA ALA A 66 -2.76 -13.41 11.72
C ALA A 66 -1.73 -14.43 12.21
N ASP A 67 -0.43 -14.10 12.08
CA ASP A 67 0.61 -14.85 12.76
C ASP A 67 0.58 -14.51 14.27
N PRO A 68 0.35 -15.48 15.17
CA PRO A 68 0.29 -15.23 16.61
C PRO A 68 1.67 -14.88 17.20
N SER A 69 2.75 -15.19 16.50
CA SER A 69 4.13 -14.94 16.92
C SER A 69 4.71 -13.63 16.38
N ASN A 70 4.04 -12.99 15.41
CA ASN A 70 4.53 -11.79 14.76
C ASN A 70 3.41 -10.83 14.35
N SER A 71 3.41 -9.62 14.91
CA SER A 71 2.38 -8.60 14.70
C SER A 71 2.35 -7.99 13.30
N THR A 72 3.37 -8.22 12.46
CA THR A 72 3.40 -7.70 11.08
C THR A 72 3.21 -8.79 10.04
N GLN A 73 2.93 -10.03 10.46
CA GLN A 73 2.81 -11.17 9.56
C GLN A 73 1.43 -11.81 9.59
N VAL A 74 1.08 -12.39 8.44
CA VAL A 74 -0.06 -13.29 8.26
C VAL A 74 0.43 -14.62 7.69
N LEU A 75 -0.33 -15.69 7.92
CA LEU A 75 -0.12 -17.01 7.35
C LEU A 75 -1.18 -17.27 6.29
N ILE A 76 -0.78 -17.69 5.09
CA ILE A 76 -1.69 -17.95 3.96
C ILE A 76 -1.90 -19.45 3.82
N LYS A 77 -2.94 -20.00 4.47
CA LYS A 77 -3.20 -21.45 4.47
C LYS A 77 -3.78 -21.91 3.14
N ASN A 78 -3.47 -23.15 2.78
CA ASN A 78 -3.83 -23.76 1.49
C ASN A 78 -3.29 -22.97 0.28
N PHE A 79 -2.23 -22.17 0.46
CA PHE A 79 -1.55 -21.47 -0.61
C PHE A 79 -1.14 -22.44 -1.72
N TRP A 80 -1.42 -22.11 -2.98
CA TRP A 80 -1.09 -22.97 -4.13
C TRP A 80 -1.71 -24.38 -4.03
N LEU A 81 -2.86 -24.48 -3.36
CA LEU A 81 -3.64 -25.71 -3.17
C LEU A 81 -2.87 -26.86 -2.48
N ILE A 82 -1.84 -26.55 -1.69
CA ILE A 82 -1.03 -27.57 -0.99
C ILE A 82 -1.79 -28.31 0.12
N GLY A 83 -2.90 -27.75 0.60
CA GLY A 83 -3.68 -28.25 1.74
C GLY A 83 -3.59 -27.36 2.97
N TYR A 84 -4.65 -27.35 3.79
CA TYR A 84 -4.75 -26.54 5.01
C TYR A 84 -3.89 -27.04 6.19
N GLN A 85 -3.42 -28.29 6.13
CA GLN A 85 -2.59 -28.91 7.16
C GLN A 85 -1.09 -28.82 6.85
N GLU A 86 -0.75 -28.32 5.67
CA GLU A 86 0.64 -28.12 5.26
C GLU A 86 1.19 -26.82 5.86
N LYS A 87 2.51 -26.76 5.96
CA LYS A 87 3.24 -25.55 6.34
C LYS A 87 2.94 -24.42 5.34
N ALA A 88 2.12 -23.46 5.77
CA ALA A 88 1.77 -22.26 5.02
C ALA A 88 2.95 -21.27 4.92
N PRO A 89 3.05 -20.48 3.85
CA PRO A 89 3.96 -19.34 3.83
C PRO A 89 3.48 -18.25 4.78
N TYR A 90 4.43 -17.55 5.41
CA TYR A 90 4.17 -16.27 6.04
C TYR A 90 4.33 -15.13 5.02
N ALA A 91 3.53 -14.08 5.16
CA ALA A 91 3.65 -12.84 4.41
C ALA A 91 3.77 -11.65 5.37
N ILE A 92 4.65 -10.72 5.06
CA ILE A 92 4.84 -9.46 5.79
C ILE A 92 3.84 -8.45 5.25
N VAL A 93 3.07 -7.82 6.13
CA VAL A 93 2.08 -6.79 5.81
C VAL A 93 2.68 -5.40 6.01
N ALA A 94 2.43 -4.50 5.07
CA ALA A 94 2.76 -3.08 5.16
C ALA A 94 1.69 -2.25 4.45
N GLY A 95 0.76 -1.65 5.22
CA GLY A 95 -0.44 -1.02 4.68
C GLY A 95 -1.21 -1.98 3.76
N ASN A 96 -1.51 -1.54 2.53
CA ASN A 96 -2.24 -2.34 1.54
C ASN A 96 -1.35 -3.37 0.81
N SER A 97 -0.08 -3.54 1.17
CA SER A 97 0.83 -4.47 0.49
C SER A 97 1.16 -5.67 1.35
N ILE A 98 1.34 -6.83 0.71
CA ILE A 98 1.93 -8.02 1.32
C ILE A 98 3.15 -8.48 0.55
N ILE A 99 4.14 -9.00 1.28
CA ILE A 99 5.36 -9.55 0.73
C ILE A 99 5.53 -10.95 1.30
N ILE A 100 5.56 -11.96 0.43
CA ILE A 100 5.95 -13.32 0.76
C ILE A 100 7.46 -13.41 0.51
N PRO A 101 8.31 -13.33 1.54
CA PRO A 101 9.75 -13.53 1.33
C PRO A 101 10.03 -14.98 0.92
N LYS A 102 11.20 -15.17 0.31
CA LYS A 102 11.69 -16.49 -0.08
C LYS A 102 11.73 -17.43 1.11
N GLN A 103 10.99 -18.54 1.02
CA GLN A 103 10.88 -19.54 2.07
C GLN A 103 10.43 -20.89 1.49
N TYR A 104 10.68 -21.96 2.25
CA TYR A 104 10.12 -23.28 1.95
C TYR A 104 8.77 -23.48 2.63
N ILE A 105 7.79 -23.96 1.88
CA ILE A 105 6.46 -24.36 2.35
C ILE A 105 6.32 -25.89 2.29
N CYS A 106 5.14 -26.40 2.64
CA CYS A 106 4.87 -27.83 2.80
C CYS A 106 5.68 -28.45 3.95
N ASN A 107 5.17 -29.52 4.55
CA ASN A 107 5.79 -30.18 5.69
C ASN A 107 7.10 -30.90 5.30
N ASN A 108 7.24 -31.26 4.01
CA ASN A 108 8.48 -31.82 3.44
C ASN A 108 9.54 -30.74 3.13
N ASN A 109 9.20 -29.44 3.12
CA ASN A 109 10.05 -28.32 2.72
C ASN A 109 10.63 -28.44 1.29
N GLU A 110 9.91 -29.04 0.35
CA GLU A 110 10.39 -29.22 -1.03
C GLU A 110 10.01 -28.05 -1.95
N ASN A 111 8.98 -27.29 -1.61
CA ASN A 111 8.49 -26.17 -2.42
C ASN A 111 9.05 -24.83 -1.90
N GLU A 112 9.80 -24.11 -2.72
CA GLU A 112 10.27 -22.74 -2.42
C GLU A 112 9.32 -21.72 -3.04
N VAL A 113 8.88 -20.72 -2.26
CA VAL A 113 7.96 -19.68 -2.71
C VAL A 113 8.44 -18.29 -2.35
N ASN A 114 8.05 -17.30 -3.15
CA ASN A 114 8.18 -15.87 -2.86
C ASN A 114 7.17 -15.09 -3.71
N GLY A 115 6.80 -13.88 -3.29
CA GLY A 115 5.85 -13.07 -4.03
C GLY A 115 5.50 -11.74 -3.36
N THR A 116 4.66 -10.97 -4.03
CA THR A 116 4.16 -9.68 -3.57
C THR A 116 2.72 -9.50 -3.99
N GLY A 117 1.91 -8.87 -3.16
CA GLY A 117 0.51 -8.60 -3.45
C GLY A 117 0.06 -7.24 -2.98
N ILE A 118 -1.01 -6.75 -3.62
CA ILE A 118 -1.65 -5.47 -3.29
C ILE A 118 -3.13 -5.72 -3.03
N PHE A 119 -3.60 -5.28 -1.88
CA PHE A 119 -5.01 -5.24 -1.50
C PHE A 119 -5.68 -3.98 -2.05
N ASP A 120 -6.82 -4.21 -2.72
CA ASP A 120 -7.74 -3.18 -3.20
C ASP A 120 -9.17 -3.62 -2.87
N LYS A 121 -9.76 -3.02 -1.82
CA LYS A 121 -11.13 -3.22 -1.32
C LYS A 121 -11.50 -4.64 -0.92
N ASN A 122 -11.83 -5.49 -1.88
CA ASN A 122 -12.28 -6.87 -1.67
C ASN A 122 -11.46 -7.87 -2.49
N LYS A 123 -10.31 -7.40 -2.98
CA LYS A 123 -9.41 -8.14 -3.84
C LYS A 123 -7.97 -8.03 -3.36
N ILE A 124 -7.22 -9.13 -3.45
CA ILE A 124 -5.76 -9.10 -3.42
C ILE A 124 -5.28 -9.55 -4.81
N ASN A 125 -4.50 -8.70 -5.49
CA ASN A 125 -3.77 -9.13 -6.68
C ASN A 125 -2.38 -9.57 -6.23
N LEU A 126 -2.06 -10.85 -6.37
CA LEU A 126 -0.83 -11.47 -5.89
C LEU A 126 -0.03 -12.00 -7.07
N THR A 127 1.25 -11.60 -7.15
CA THR A 127 2.21 -12.19 -8.07
C THR A 127 3.23 -12.96 -7.26
N TYR A 128 3.46 -14.23 -7.58
CA TYR A 128 4.38 -15.08 -6.84
C TYR A 128 5.04 -16.11 -7.74
N THR A 129 6.09 -16.73 -7.21
CA THR A 129 6.75 -17.87 -7.82
C THR A 129 6.71 -19.07 -6.89
N VAL A 130 6.65 -20.26 -7.49
CA VAL A 130 6.78 -21.54 -6.81
C VAL A 130 7.81 -22.38 -7.55
N ASN A 131 8.85 -22.82 -6.85
CA ASN A 131 9.75 -23.85 -7.33
C ASN A 131 9.41 -25.14 -6.58
N ASP A 132 8.92 -26.16 -7.29
CA ASP A 132 8.50 -27.43 -6.70
C ASP A 132 9.63 -28.47 -6.59
N GLY A 133 10.87 -28.03 -6.85
CA GLY A 133 12.05 -28.88 -6.92
C GLY A 133 12.35 -29.41 -8.32
N ALA A 134 11.41 -29.32 -9.26
CA ALA A 134 11.58 -29.69 -10.66
C ALA A 134 11.45 -28.49 -11.60
N ASP A 135 10.37 -27.73 -11.45
CA ASP A 135 10.00 -26.61 -12.31
C ASP A 135 9.81 -25.32 -11.51
N LEU A 136 10.01 -24.18 -12.19
CA LEU A 136 9.71 -22.85 -11.66
C LEU A 136 8.44 -22.30 -12.30
N TYR A 137 7.41 -22.10 -11.48
CA TYR A 137 6.16 -21.47 -11.87
C TYR A 137 6.17 -19.99 -11.49
N THR A 138 5.65 -19.15 -12.38
CA THR A 138 5.33 -17.75 -12.10
C THR A 138 3.82 -17.59 -12.24
N CYS A 139 3.18 -17.10 -11.19
CA CYS A 139 1.73 -17.06 -11.06
C CYS A 139 1.28 -15.62 -10.85
N GLU A 140 0.26 -15.22 -11.61
CA GLU A 140 -0.55 -14.06 -11.30
C GLU A 140 -1.89 -14.58 -10.78
N ALA A 141 -2.26 -14.16 -9.58
CA ALA A 141 -3.45 -14.64 -8.90
C ALA A 141 -4.31 -13.50 -8.37
N GLU A 142 -5.61 -13.69 -8.51
CA GLU A 142 -6.64 -12.83 -7.95
C GLU A 142 -7.32 -13.56 -6.80
N TYR A 143 -7.30 -12.96 -5.62
CA TYR A 143 -7.95 -13.45 -4.42
C TYR A 143 -9.15 -12.54 -4.17
N LEU A 144 -10.37 -13.08 -4.26
CA LEU A 144 -11.62 -12.35 -4.03
C LEU A 144 -12.28 -12.82 -2.73
N LYS A 145 -12.80 -11.89 -1.93
CA LYS A 145 -13.70 -12.28 -0.84
C LYS A 145 -14.96 -12.97 -1.41
N PRO A 146 -15.41 -14.08 -0.82
CA PRO A 146 -16.59 -14.82 -1.27
C PRO A 146 -17.89 -14.01 -1.16
#